data_AF-A0A5C6B0H2-F1
#
_entry.id   AF-A0A5C6B0H2-F1
#
_cell.length_a   1.000
_cell.length_b   1.000
_cell.length_c   1.000
_cell.angle_alpha   90.00
_cell.angle_beta   90.00
_cell.angle_gamma   90.00
#
_symmetry.space_group_name_H-M   'P 1'
#
loop_
_entity.id
_entity.type
_entity.pdbx_description
1 polymer ?
#
loop_
_entity_poly.entity_id
_entity_poly.type
_entity_poly.pdbx_seq_one_letter_code
_entity_poly.pdbx_strand_id
1 'polypeptide(L)'
;MAKYDDLDVKRIFGVGIASVVVTAVTALAVQVVYYHMVESTAKLKSEQSSYETQNSILATQMESISGYGVDAETGNVVIPIEEAMELAVQESQSANSADESKKENESQPDAA
;
A
#
# COMPACT_ATOMS: atom_id res chain seq x y z
N MET A 1 -52.07 47.09 39.65
CA MET A 1 -50.77 46.40 39.58
C MET A 1 -50.96 44.99 40.12
N ALA A 2 -51.00 43.99 39.23
CA ALA A 2 -50.84 42.56 39.50
C ALA A 2 -50.94 41.84 38.15
N LYS A 3 -49.89 41.93 37.32
CA LYS A 3 -49.82 41.25 36.01
C LYS A 3 -48.56 40.36 35.89
N TYR A 4 -47.95 40.06 37.04
CA TYR A 4 -46.73 39.27 37.16
C TYR A 4 -46.91 38.05 38.08
N ASP A 5 -48.13 37.77 38.54
CA ASP A 5 -48.41 36.71 39.52
C ASP A 5 -48.87 35.38 38.88
N ASP A 6 -48.94 35.32 37.56
CA ASP A 6 -49.26 34.07 36.83
C ASP A 6 -48.12 33.68 35.88
N LEU A 7 -46.89 34.05 36.26
CA LEU A 7 -45.70 33.58 35.58
C LEU A 7 -45.47 32.12 35.99
N ASP A 8 -45.90 31.21 35.12
CA ASP A 8 -45.88 29.78 35.37
C ASP A 8 -44.41 29.26 35.38
N VAL A 9 -43.77 29.38 36.54
CA VAL A 9 -42.34 29.05 36.77
C VAL A 9 -42.06 27.60 36.38
N LYS A 10 -43.03 26.69 36.55
CA LYS A 10 -42.93 25.28 36.12
C LYS A 10 -42.79 25.17 34.61
N ARG A 11 -43.53 25.98 33.86
CA ARG A 11 -43.47 26.01 32.39
C ARG A 11 -42.16 26.59 31.90
N ILE A 12 -41.66 27.66 32.52
CA ILE A 12 -40.36 28.26 32.17
C ILE A 12 -39.21 27.27 32.43
N PHE A 13 -39.24 26.60 33.57
CA PHE A 13 -38.22 25.60 33.91
C PHE A 13 -38.26 24.39 32.97
N GLY A 14 -39.46 23.92 32.62
CA GLY A 14 -39.64 22.84 31.63
C GLY A 14 -39.11 23.21 30.25
N VAL A 15 -39.40 24.42 29.77
CA VAL A 15 -38.88 24.93 28.49
C VAL A 15 -37.35 25.11 28.54
N GLY A 16 -36.81 25.55 29.68
CA GLY A 16 -35.37 25.66 29.90
C GLY A 16 -34.66 24.31 29.75
N ILE A 17 -35.11 23.28 30.46
CA ILE A 17 -34.51 21.93 30.34
C ILE A 17 -34.69 21.37 28.92
N ALA A 18 -35.87 21.55 28.32
CA ALA A 18 -36.12 21.11 26.96
C ALA A 18 -35.15 21.76 25.96
N SER A 19 -34.83 23.04 26.13
CA SER A 19 -33.88 23.74 25.27
C SER A 19 -32.47 23.13 25.34
N VAL A 20 -31.98 22.81 26.54
CA VAL A 20 -30.67 22.18 26.74
C VAL A 20 -30.61 20.81 26.08
N VAL A 21 -31.68 20.01 26.22
CA VAL A 21 -31.77 18.70 25.58
C VAL A 21 -31.74 18.83 24.05
N VAL A 22 -32.50 19.76 23.48
CA VAL A 22 -32.52 20.00 22.03
C VAL A 22 -31.15 20.43 21.53
N THR A 23 -30.44 21.31 22.26
CA THR A 23 -29.08 21.72 21.91
C THR A 23 -28.10 20.53 21.95
N ALA A 24 -28.18 19.68 22.98
CA ALA A 24 -27.34 18.50 23.08
C ALA A 24 -27.58 17.51 21.91
N VAL A 25 -28.84 17.26 21.57
CA VAL A 25 -29.21 16.40 20.43
C VAL A 25 -28.72 17.00 19.12
N THR A 26 -28.81 18.32 18.96
CA THR A 26 -28.34 19.01 17.76
C THR A 26 -26.82 18.92 17.62
N ALA A 27 -26.08 19.08 18.72
CA ALA A 27 -24.63 18.92 18.73
C ALA A 27 -24.21 17.50 18.32
N LEU A 28 -24.88 16.47 18.86
CA LEU A 28 -24.66 15.08 18.46
C LEU A 28 -25.01 14.82 16.99
N ALA A 29 -26.12 15.39 16.51
CA ALA A 29 -26.52 15.25 15.11
C ALA A 29 -25.48 15.85 14.16
N VAL A 30 -24.95 17.03 14.47
CA VAL A 30 -23.87 17.66 13.70
C VAL A 30 -22.63 16.78 13.67
N GLN A 31 -22.26 16.16 14.80
CA GLN A 31 -21.13 15.23 14.87
C GLN A 31 -21.34 14.02 13.94
N VAL A 32 -22.53 13.40 13.98
CA VAL A 32 -22.83 12.25 13.12
C VAL A 32 -22.70 12.61 11.63
N VAL A 33 -23.29 13.74 11.22
CA VAL A 33 -23.19 14.22 9.83
C VAL A 33 -21.75 14.49 9.42
N TYR A 34 -20.96 15.12 10.31
CA TYR A 34 -19.55 15.38 10.07
C TYR A 34 -18.75 14.10 9.84
N TYR A 35 -18.90 13.10 10.72
CA TYR A 35 -18.21 11.81 10.58
C TYR A 35 -18.60 11.08 9.30
N HIS A 36 -19.88 11.13 8.91
CA HIS A 36 -20.36 10.54 7.67
C HIS A 36 -19.69 11.17 6.43
N MET A 37 -19.48 12.49 6.44
CA MET A 37 -18.81 13.21 5.35
C MET A 37 -17.29 12.97 5.34
N VAL A 38 -16.68 12.90 6.51
CA VAL A 38 -15.24 12.59 6.66
C VAL A 38 -14.94 11.19 6.15
N GLU A 39 -15.80 10.20 6.41
CA GLU A 39 -15.60 8.84 5.93
C GLU A 39 -15.59 8.74 4.39
N SER A 40 -16.48 9.47 3.71
CA SER A 40 -16.48 9.56 2.25
C SER A 40 -15.19 10.19 1.71
N THR A 41 -14.72 11.26 2.36
CA THR A 41 -13.49 11.96 1.95
C THR A 41 -12.24 11.12 2.23
N ALA A 42 -12.22 10.38 3.35
CA ALA A 42 -11.14 9.48 3.72
C ALA A 42 -11.05 8.29 2.75
N LYS A 43 -12.19 7.72 2.33
CA LYS A 43 -12.23 6.67 1.30
C LYS A 43 -11.67 7.18 -0.03
N LEU A 44 -12.14 8.32 -0.50
CA LEU A 44 -11.65 8.95 -1.75
C LEU A 44 -10.15 9.27 -1.70
N LYS A 45 -9.63 9.68 -0.54
CA LYS A 45 -8.21 9.99 -0.35
C LYS A 45 -7.35 8.72 -0.27
N SER A 46 -7.87 7.66 0.36
CA SER A 46 -7.24 6.34 0.40
C SER A 46 -7.17 5.70 -1.00
N GLU A 47 -8.23 5.84 -1.79
CA GLU A 47 -8.26 5.36 -3.17
C GLU A 47 -7.23 6.11 -4.03
N GLN A 48 -7.21 7.45 -3.99
CA GLN A 48 -6.20 8.24 -4.72
C GLN A 48 -4.76 7.91 -4.32
N SER A 49 -4.48 7.76 -3.02
CA SER A 49 -3.14 7.37 -2.54
C SER A 49 -2.72 5.99 -3.04
N SER A 50 -3.67 5.05 -3.15
CA SER A 50 -3.43 3.72 -3.72
C SER A 50 -3.12 3.80 -5.22
N TYR A 51 -3.83 4.64 -5.97
CA TYR A 51 -3.57 4.82 -7.40
C TYR A 51 -2.20 5.45 -7.69
N GLU A 52 -1.79 6.46 -6.94
CA GLU A 52 -0.46 7.08 -7.12
C GLU A 52 0.68 6.09 -6.84
N THR A 53 0.56 5.31 -5.76
CA THR A 53 1.56 4.30 -5.39
C THR A 53 1.64 3.20 -6.45
N GLN A 54 0.50 2.68 -6.90
CA GLN A 54 0.46 1.64 -7.93
C GLN A 54 1.04 2.13 -9.27
N ASN A 55 0.76 3.38 -9.65
CA ASN A 55 1.31 3.95 -10.88
C ASN A 55 2.83 4.11 -10.82
N SER A 56 3.40 4.47 -9.65
CA SER A 56 4.85 4.52 -9.48
C SER A 56 5.52 3.14 -9.58
N ILE A 57 4.89 2.10 -9.02
CA ILE A 57 5.42 0.73 -9.08
C ILE A 57 5.39 0.21 -10.52
N LEU A 58 4.30 0.47 -11.25
CA LEU A 58 4.18 0.11 -12.66
C LEU A 58 5.21 0.85 -13.53
N ALA A 59 5.45 2.13 -13.27
CA ALA A 59 6.46 2.90 -13.99
C ALA A 59 7.87 2.32 -13.77
N THR A 60 8.24 2.00 -12.53
CA THR A 60 9.54 1.36 -12.20
C THR A 60 9.67 -0.04 -12.83
N GLN A 61 8.60 -0.83 -12.84
CA GLN A 61 8.60 -2.14 -13.48
C GLN A 61 8.73 -2.02 -15.00
N MET A 62 8.05 -1.05 -15.62
CA MET A 62 8.12 -0.82 -17.06
C MET A 62 9.51 -0.35 -17.48
N GLU A 63 10.16 0.50 -16.68
CA GLU A 63 11.55 0.91 -16.89
C GLU A 63 12.51 -0.29 -16.81
N SER A 64 12.33 -1.16 -15.82
CA SER A 64 13.13 -2.39 -15.68
C SER A 64 12.93 -3.34 -16.86
N ILE A 65 11.69 -3.56 -17.29
CA ILE A 65 11.35 -4.44 -18.42
C ILE A 65 11.85 -3.87 -19.76
N SER A 66 11.91 -2.55 -19.91
CA SER A 66 12.37 -1.91 -21.16
C SER A 66 13.84 -2.19 -21.51
N GLY A 67 14.65 -2.59 -20.52
CA GLY A 67 16.03 -3.03 -20.72
C GLY A 67 16.17 -4.45 -21.26
N TYR A 68 15.08 -5.22 -21.27
CA TYR A 68 15.03 -6.58 -21.80
C TYR A 68 14.37 -6.58 -23.17
N GLY A 69 14.92 -7.35 -24.10
CA GLY A 69 14.37 -7.42 -25.45
C GLY A 69 14.91 -8.57 -26.27
N VAL A 70 14.48 -8.63 -27.52
CA VAL A 70 15.06 -9.52 -28.53
C VAL A 70 15.56 -8.63 -29.65
N ASP A 71 16.83 -8.79 -30.00
CA ASP A 71 17.42 -8.15 -31.17
C ASP A 71 16.76 -8.73 -32.43
N ALA A 72 16.06 -7.88 -33.19
CA ALA A 72 15.22 -8.32 -34.30
C ALA A 72 16.02 -8.87 -35.49
N GLU A 73 17.31 -8.60 -35.59
CA GLU A 73 18.17 -9.03 -36.70
C GLU A 73 18.91 -10.33 -36.39
N THR A 74 19.32 -10.50 -35.13
CA THR A 74 20.12 -11.65 -34.68
C THR A 74 19.32 -12.69 -33.90
N GLY A 75 18.12 -12.34 -33.44
CA GLY A 75 17.29 -13.19 -32.58
C GLY A 75 17.84 -13.39 -31.17
N ASN A 76 18.87 -12.63 -30.80
CA ASN A 76 19.50 -12.74 -29.49
C ASN A 76 18.68 -12.03 -28.41
N VAL A 77 18.59 -12.64 -27.23
CA VAL A 77 17.97 -12.01 -26.06
C VAL A 77 18.92 -10.95 -25.52
N VAL A 78 18.43 -9.71 -25.45
CA VAL A 78 19.15 -8.56 -24.90
C VAL A 78 18.79 -8.47 -23.43
N ILE A 79 19.81 -8.51 -22.58
CA ILE A 79 19.69 -8.31 -21.14
C ILE A 79 20.58 -7.11 -20.72
N PRO A 80 20.22 -6.38 -19.66
CA PRO A 80 21.09 -5.35 -19.09
C PRO A 80 22.46 -5.90 -18.70
N ILE A 81 23.51 -5.08 -18.84
CA ILE A 81 24.91 -5.49 -18.65
C ILE A 81 25.16 -5.93 -17.19
N GLU A 82 24.51 -5.27 -16.23
CA GLU A 82 24.61 -5.58 -14.81
C GLU A 82 24.16 -7.02 -14.51
N GLU A 83 23.04 -7.47 -15.10
CA GLU A 83 22.57 -8.85 -14.96
C GLU A 83 23.42 -9.85 -15.72
N ALA A 84 23.92 -9.48 -16.91
CA ALA A 84 24.84 -10.32 -17.66
C ALA A 84 26.11 -10.64 -16.85
N MET A 85 26.61 -9.66 -16.09
CA MET A 85 27.75 -9.83 -15.22
C MET A 85 27.46 -10.74 -14.03
N GLU A 86 26.29 -10.59 -13.40
CA GLU A 86 25.86 -11.44 -12.28
C GLU A 86 25.72 -12.91 -12.70
N LEU A 87 25.06 -13.17 -13.84
CA LEU A 87 24.92 -14.51 -14.40
C LEU A 87 26.28 -15.14 -14.74
N ALA A 88 27.21 -14.38 -15.32
CA ALA A 88 28.55 -14.85 -15.64
C ALA A 88 29.36 -15.23 -14.38
N VAL A 89 29.23 -14.47 -13.29
CA VAL A 89 29.89 -14.78 -12.00
C VAL A 89 29.27 -16.02 -11.35
N GLN A 90 27.94 -16.15 -11.39
CA GLN A 90 27.23 -17.32 -10.85
C GLN A 90 27.60 -18.60 -11.61
N GLU A 91 27.67 -18.53 -12.94
CA GLU A 91 28.12 -19.64 -13.78
C GLU A 91 29.58 -20.00 -13.49
N SER A 92 30.45 -19.00 -13.30
CA SER A 92 31.86 -19.21 -12.96
C SER A 92 32.05 -19.88 -11.59
N GLN A 93 31.25 -19.52 -10.58
CA GLN A 93 31.27 -20.20 -9.26
C GLN A 93 30.74 -21.64 -9.34
N SER A 94 29.70 -21.87 -10.14
CA SER A 94 29.09 -23.19 -10.32
C SER A 94 30.01 -24.14 -11.10
N ALA A 95 30.71 -23.63 -12.11
CA ALA A 95 31.70 -24.38 -12.88
C ALA A 95 32.93 -24.78 -12.05
N ASN A 96 33.36 -23.93 -11.10
CA ASN A 96 34.50 -24.24 -10.23
C ASN A 96 34.16 -25.35 -9.20
N SER A 97 32.90 -25.46 -8.78
CA SER A 97 32.44 -26.51 -7.86
C SER A 97 32.26 -27.88 -8.55
N ALA A 98 32.03 -27.88 -9.86
CA ALA A 98 31.90 -29.11 -10.66
C ALA A 98 33.26 -29.75 -11.02
N ASP A 99 34.35 -28.97 -11.07
CA ASP A 99 35.70 -29.49 -11.38
C ASP A 99 36.38 -30.15 -10.16
N GLU A 100 36.05 -29.73 -8.93
CA GLU A 100 36.50 -30.45 -7.71
C GLU A 100 35.84 -31.83 -7.57
N SER A 101 34.59 -31.98 -8.01
CA SER A 101 33.84 -33.23 -7.92
C SER A 101 34.32 -34.31 -8.91
N LYS A 102 35.12 -33.94 -9.91
CA LYS A 102 35.62 -34.87 -10.95
C LYS A 102 36.99 -35.46 -10.60
N LYS A 103 37.80 -34.78 -9.77
CA LYS A 103 39.14 -35.26 -9.37
C LYS A 103 39.11 -36.35 -8.28
N GLU A 104 38.05 -36.45 -7.48
CA GLU A 104 37.92 -37.54 -6.50
C GLU A 104 37.59 -38.90 -7.12
N ASN A 105 37.01 -38.94 -8.34
CA ASN A 105 36.56 -40.20 -8.96
C ASN A 105 37.56 -40.85 -9.93
N GLU A 106 38.73 -40.25 -10.17
CA GLU A 106 39.82 -40.85 -10.99
C GLU A 106 40.96 -41.46 -10.14
N SER A 107 40.83 -41.48 -8.81
CA SER A 107 41.90 -41.93 -7.89
C SER A 107 41.71 -43.33 -7.30
N GLN A 108 40.67 -44.08 -7.67
CA GLN A 108 40.51 -45.46 -7.21
C GLN A 108 41.15 -46.43 -8.23
N PRO A 109 42.33 -47.01 -7.94
CA PRO A 109 42.93 -48.01 -8.82
C PRO A 109 42.11 -49.29 -8.79
N ASP A 110 41.93 -49.86 -9.98
CA ASP A 110 41.54 -51.25 -10.20
C ASP A 110 42.33 -52.19 -9.28
N ALA A 111 41.63 -53.03 -8.51
CA ALA A 111 42.19 -54.23 -7.93
C ALA A 111 41.11 -55.32 -7.81
N ALA A 112 41.16 -56.19 -8.82
CA ALA A 112 40.95 -57.65 -8.84
C ALA A 112 40.24 -58.34 -7.66
#